data_AF-A0A942KME8-F1
#
_entry.id   AF-A0A942KME8-F1
#
_cell.length_a   1.000
_cell.length_b   1.000
_cell.length_c   1.000
_cell.angle_alpha   90.00
_cell.angle_beta   90.00
_cell.angle_gamma   90.00
#
_symmetry.space_group_name_H-M   'P 1'
#
loop_
_entity.id
_entity.type
_entity.pdbx_description
1 polymer ?
#
loop_
_entity_poly.entity_id
_entity_poly.type
_entity_poly.pdbx_seq_one_letter_code
_entity_poly.pdbx_strand_id
1 'polypeptide(L)'
;MMLVVWAVLAVLAIIYVVPFVVYGIASAFGGVELPQEVSPRRFLLGILLTKFGTAVAFVIVFWLTSAVWADRWLAYGAIWFVMFAASEIGEAVSGRTSAKEAVLGILSEAIYAPAAAFAAHAILTG
;
A
#
# COMPACT_ATOMS: atom_id res chain seq x y z
N MET A 1 -7.25 13.89 17.16
CA MET A 1 -8.28 13.17 16.37
C MET A 1 -8.29 13.60 14.90
N MET A 2 -8.43 14.90 14.59
CA MET A 2 -8.51 15.38 13.20
C MET A 2 -7.26 15.06 12.36
N LEU A 3 -6.05 15.21 12.93
CA LEU A 3 -4.79 14.85 12.24
C LEU A 3 -4.72 13.36 11.88
N VAL A 4 -5.27 12.48 12.72
CA VAL A 4 -5.31 11.03 12.45
C VAL A 4 -6.17 10.73 11.23
N VAL A 5 -7.32 11.40 11.10
CA VAL A 5 -8.19 11.25 9.93
C VAL A 5 -7.48 11.70 8.65
N TRP A 6 -6.81 12.86 8.68
CA TRP A 6 -6.04 13.34 7.54
C TRP A 6 -4.89 12.40 7.17
N ALA A 7 -4.18 11.87 8.16
CA ALA A 7 -3.13 10.89 7.94
C ALA A 7 -3.69 9.60 7.31
N VAL A 8 -4.83 9.09 7.78
CA VAL A 8 -5.49 7.91 7.17
C VAL A 8 -5.86 8.18 5.72
N LEU A 9 -6.46 9.33 5.42
CA LEU A 9 -6.84 9.68 4.05
C LEU A 9 -5.62 9.82 3.13
N ALA A 10 -4.54 10.43 3.61
CA ALA A 10 -3.29 10.57 2.85
C ALA A 10 -2.64 9.21 2.58
N VAL A 11 -2.50 8.36 3.61
CA VAL A 11 -1.97 7.01 3.49
C VAL A 11 -2.82 6.18 2.53
N LEU A 12 -4.16 6.23 2.68
CA LEU A 12 -5.09 5.53 1.80
C LEU A 12 -4.89 5.95 0.34
N ALA A 13 -4.82 7.26 0.07
CA ALA A 13 -4.60 7.77 -1.28
C ALA A 13 -3.29 7.22 -1.87
N ILE A 14 -2.21 7.22 -1.10
CA ILE A 14 -0.90 6.72 -1.53
C ILE A 14 -0.95 5.22 -1.86
N ILE A 15 -1.42 4.38 -0.92
CA ILE A 15 -1.42 2.91 -1.09
C ILE A 15 -2.48 2.43 -2.09
N TYR A 16 -3.44 3.27 -2.43
CA TYR A 16 -4.44 2.98 -3.47
C TYR A 16 -3.93 3.42 -4.84
N VAL A 17 -3.45 4.65 -4.99
CA VAL A 17 -3.09 5.24 -6.30
C VAL A 17 -1.78 4.70 -6.84
N VAL A 18 -0.75 4.51 -6.01
CA VAL A 18 0.58 4.08 -6.50
C VAL A 18 0.52 2.74 -7.23
N PRO A 19 -0.15 1.68 -6.72
CA PRO A 19 -0.34 0.45 -7.49
C PRO A 19 -1.00 0.69 -8.85
N PHE A 20 -2.06 1.51 -8.96
CA PHE A 20 -2.68 1.80 -10.26
C PHE A 20 -1.70 2.44 -11.25
N VAL A 21 -0.84 3.33 -10.78
CA VAL A 21 0.17 3.96 -11.63
C VAL A 21 1.21 2.92 -12.08
N VAL A 22 1.73 2.11 -11.16
CA VAL A 22 2.75 1.09 -11.47
C VAL A 22 2.21 0.01 -12.41
N TYR A 23 1.02 -0.53 -12.12
CA TYR A 23 0.37 -1.52 -12.98
C TYR A 23 -0.08 -0.91 -14.32
N GLY A 24 -0.55 0.35 -14.34
CA GLY A 24 -0.92 1.04 -15.56
C GLY A 24 0.26 1.29 -16.50
N ILE A 25 1.41 1.64 -15.95
CA ILE A 25 2.66 1.74 -16.72
C ILE A 25 3.07 0.35 -17.19
N ALA A 26 3.08 -0.66 -16.31
CA ALA A 26 3.50 -2.01 -16.65
C ALA A 26 2.60 -2.67 -17.72
N SER A 27 1.28 -2.45 -17.69
CA SER A 27 0.35 -2.99 -18.69
C SER A 27 0.56 -2.35 -20.06
N ALA A 28 0.86 -1.05 -20.11
CA ALA A 28 1.15 -0.33 -21.37
C ALA A 28 2.42 -0.86 -22.08
N PHE A 29 3.40 -1.37 -21.33
CA PHE A 29 4.66 -1.89 -21.89
C PHE A 29 4.79 -3.42 -21.89
N GLY A 30 3.95 -4.14 -21.12
CA GLY A 30 4.19 -5.54 -20.74
C GLY A 30 3.07 -6.53 -21.07
N GLY A 31 1.94 -6.08 -21.64
CA GLY A 31 0.87 -6.97 -22.11
C GLY A 31 0.16 -7.77 -21.01
N VAL A 32 0.12 -7.24 -19.78
CA VAL A 32 -0.62 -7.86 -18.67
C VAL A 32 -2.11 -7.60 -18.88
N GLU A 33 -2.88 -8.67 -19.12
CA GLU A 33 -4.33 -8.58 -19.27
C GLU A 33 -5.02 -8.38 -17.91
N LEU A 34 -6.04 -7.52 -17.89
CA LEU A 34 -6.87 -7.32 -16.70
C LEU A 34 -7.73 -8.57 -16.45
N PRO A 35 -7.99 -8.95 -15.18
CA PRO A 35 -8.87 -10.07 -14.87
C PRO A 35 -10.26 -9.85 -15.49
N GLN A 36 -10.70 -10.78 -16.36
CA GLN A 36 -11.91 -10.60 -17.18
C GLN A 36 -13.24 -10.86 -16.42
N GLU A 37 -13.18 -11.42 -15.21
CA GLU A 37 -14.35 -12.05 -14.59
C GLU A 37 -15.11 -11.18 -13.56
N VAL A 38 -14.62 -9.97 -13.24
CA VAL A 38 -15.27 -9.10 -12.24
C VAL A 38 -15.53 -7.72 -12.82
N SER A 39 -16.73 -7.17 -12.60
CA SER A 39 -17.03 -5.79 -13.00
C SER A 39 -15.96 -4.86 -12.40
N PRO A 40 -15.26 -4.03 -13.20
CA PRO A 40 -14.12 -3.24 -12.72
C PRO A 40 -14.44 -2.43 -11.47
N ARG A 41 -15.65 -1.86 -11.38
CA ARG A 41 -16.09 -1.09 -10.20
C ARG A 41 -16.15 -1.90 -8.91
N ARG A 42 -16.64 -3.15 -8.95
CA ARG A 42 -16.70 -4.02 -7.75
C ARG A 42 -15.32 -4.44 -7.30
N PHE A 43 -14.44 -4.74 -8.25
CA PHE A 43 -13.03 -5.05 -7.96
C PHE A 43 -12.32 -3.87 -7.28
N LEU A 44 -12.45 -2.68 -7.86
CA LEU A 44 -11.87 -1.44 -7.33
C LEU A 44 -12.40 -1.08 -5.94
N LEU A 45 -13.70 -1.29 -5.69
CA LEU A 45 -14.32 -1.04 -4.40
C LEU A 45 -13.84 -2.05 -3.33
N GLY A 46 -13.69 -3.32 -3.71
CA GLY A 46 -13.11 -4.34 -2.84
C GLY A 46 -11.68 -3.99 -2.43
N ILE A 47 -10.84 -3.59 -3.38
CA ILE A 47 -9.48 -3.12 -3.09
C ILE A 47 -9.51 -1.89 -2.17
N LEU A 48 -10.40 -0.92 -2.45
CA LEU A 48 -10.50 0.29 -1.65
C LEU A 48 -10.82 -0.04 -0.18
N LEU A 49 -11.76 -0.96 0.08
CA LEU A 49 -12.11 -1.36 1.44
C LEU A 49 -10.95 -2.05 2.15
N THR A 50 -10.25 -2.97 1.48
CA THR A 50 -9.06 -3.63 2.04
C THR A 50 -7.97 -2.62 2.37
N LYS A 51 -7.67 -1.71 1.44
CA LYS A 51 -6.67 -0.65 1.63
C LYS A 51 -7.09 0.35 2.72
N PHE A 52 -8.38 0.62 2.88
CA PHE A 52 -8.89 1.43 3.99
C PHE A 52 -8.53 0.82 5.34
N GLY A 53 -8.77 -0.48 5.52
CA GLY A 53 -8.35 -1.20 6.74
C GLY A 53 -6.85 -1.12 6.98
N THR A 54 -6.02 -1.31 5.94
CA THR A 54 -4.57 -1.17 6.02
C THR A 54 -4.14 0.25 6.41
N ALA A 55 -4.72 1.28 5.79
CA ALA A 55 -4.40 2.69 6.09
C ALA A 55 -4.73 3.05 7.54
N VAL A 56 -5.89 2.61 8.03
CA VAL A 56 -6.29 2.78 9.44
C VAL A 56 -5.28 2.10 10.37
N ALA A 57 -4.95 0.83 10.13
CA ALA A 57 -4.01 0.08 10.96
C ALA A 57 -2.61 0.73 10.95
N PHE A 58 -2.11 1.10 9.77
CA PHE A 58 -0.83 1.78 9.59
C PHE A 58 -0.77 3.07 10.40
N VAL A 59 -1.76 3.96 10.25
CA VAL A 59 -1.74 5.25 10.93
C VAL A 59 -1.97 5.12 12.43
N ILE A 60 -2.87 4.26 12.88
CA ILE A 60 -3.13 4.06 14.31
C ILE A 60 -1.90 3.48 15.01
N VAL A 61 -1.26 2.46 14.42
CA VAL A 61 -0.05 1.89 15.00
C VAL A 61 1.04 2.95 15.06
N PHE A 62 1.29 3.70 13.97
CA PHE A 62 2.27 4.78 13.97
C PHE A 62 1.97 5.83 15.05
N TRP A 63 0.72 6.28 15.15
CA TRP A 63 0.29 7.28 16.13
C TRP A 63 0.50 6.82 17.58
N LEU A 64 0.07 5.60 17.92
CA LEU A 64 0.23 5.01 19.25
C LEU A 64 1.69 4.77 19.63
N THR A 65 2.56 4.59 18.64
CA THR A 65 3.98 4.29 18.84
C THR A 65 4.89 5.42 18.38
N SER A 66 4.34 6.63 18.23
CA SER A 66 5.02 7.81 17.68
C SER A 66 6.26 8.21 18.49
N ALA A 67 6.24 8.01 19.81
CA ALA A 67 7.41 8.23 20.68
C ALA A 67 8.65 7.39 20.28
N VAL A 68 8.45 6.27 19.57
CA VAL A 68 9.53 5.40 19.08
C VAL A 68 9.81 5.62 17.60
N TRP A 69 8.76 5.85 16.80
CA TRP A 69 8.86 5.82 15.34
C TRP A 69 8.87 7.18 14.65
N ALA A 70 8.59 8.29 15.33
CA ALA A 70 8.57 9.61 14.70
C ALA A 70 9.91 9.91 13.98
N ASP A 71 11.03 9.76 14.68
CA ASP A 71 12.38 9.97 14.10
C ASP A 71 12.87 8.79 13.25
N ARG A 72 12.09 7.71 13.17
CA ARG A 72 12.42 6.46 12.48
C ARG A 72 11.32 6.05 11.50
N TRP A 73 10.60 7.02 10.95
CA TRP A 73 9.45 6.78 10.09
C TRP A 73 9.82 5.93 8.86
N LEU A 74 11.04 6.08 8.33
CA LEU A 74 11.48 5.27 7.21
C LEU A 74 11.64 3.79 7.60
N ALA A 75 12.16 3.50 8.80
CA ALA A 75 12.25 2.14 9.32
C ALA A 75 10.85 1.55 9.57
N TYR A 76 9.91 2.38 10.05
CA TYR A 76 8.50 1.99 10.17
C TYR A 76 7.92 1.59 8.80
N GLY A 77 8.12 2.42 7.77
CA GLY A 77 7.72 2.10 6.40
C GLY A 77 8.40 0.84 5.86
N ALA A 78 9.67 0.62 6.16
CA ALA A 78 10.41 -0.57 5.74
C ALA A 78 9.84 -1.87 6.37
N ILE A 79 9.40 -1.83 7.63
CA ILE A 79 8.75 -2.99 8.27
C ILE A 79 7.46 -3.36 7.54
N TRP A 80 6.63 -2.36 7.25
CA TRP A 80 5.40 -2.57 6.48
C TRP A 80 5.69 -3.07 5.06
N PHE A 81 6.69 -2.52 4.38
CA PHE A 81 7.15 -3.01 3.10
C PHE A 81 7.50 -4.51 3.14
N VAL A 82 8.27 -4.95 4.15
CA VAL A 82 8.62 -6.38 4.29
C VAL A 82 7.38 -7.25 4.48
N MET A 83 6.42 -6.80 5.29
CA MET A 83 5.17 -7.53 5.51
C MET A 83 4.33 -7.63 4.23
N PHE A 84 4.23 -6.54 3.47
CA PHE A 84 3.49 -6.54 2.22
C PHE A 84 4.20 -7.41 1.15
N ALA A 85 5.52 -7.30 1.04
CA ALA A 85 6.29 -8.09 0.07
C ALA A 85 6.19 -9.59 0.37
N ALA A 86 6.17 -9.97 1.66
CA ALA A 86 5.92 -11.35 2.07
C ALA A 86 4.51 -11.82 1.67
N SER A 87 3.50 -10.93 1.71
CA SER A 87 2.15 -11.23 1.24
C SER A 87 2.12 -11.50 -0.27
N GLU A 88 2.76 -10.65 -1.07
CA GLU A 88 2.88 -10.82 -2.53
C GLU A 88 3.58 -12.14 -2.90
N ILE A 89 4.67 -12.47 -2.21
CA ILE A 89 5.36 -13.75 -2.36
C ILE A 89 4.43 -14.91 -1.97
N GLY A 90 3.69 -14.78 -0.87
CA GLY A 90 2.72 -15.79 -0.44
C GLY A 90 1.61 -16.04 -1.45
N GLU A 91 1.11 -14.99 -2.10
CA GLU A 91 0.12 -15.10 -3.17
C GLU A 91 0.67 -15.81 -4.40
N ALA A 92 1.90 -15.48 -4.81
CA ALA A 92 2.57 -16.16 -5.91
C ALA A 92 2.84 -17.65 -5.62
N VAL A 93 3.33 -17.97 -4.42
CA VAL A 93 3.56 -19.36 -3.99
C VAL A 93 2.26 -20.16 -3.92
N SER A 94 1.15 -19.52 -3.54
CA SER A 94 -0.17 -20.14 -3.51
C SER A 94 -0.83 -20.30 -4.89
N GLY A 95 -0.21 -19.77 -5.96
CA GLY A 95 -0.75 -19.81 -7.31
C GLY A 95 -1.92 -18.85 -7.58
N ARG A 96 -2.17 -17.89 -6.66
CA ARG A 96 -3.23 -16.88 -6.82
C ARG A 96 -2.83 -15.72 -7.72
N THR A 97 -1.53 -15.43 -7.78
CA THR A 97 -0.94 -14.43 -8.67
C THR A 97 0.25 -15.03 -9.41
N SER A 98 0.57 -14.49 -10.57
CA SER A 98 1.79 -14.86 -11.30
C SER A 98 3.02 -14.23 -10.65
N ALA A 99 4.20 -14.82 -10.88
CA ALA A 99 5.47 -14.26 -10.41
C ALA A 99 5.71 -12.83 -10.94
N LYS A 100 5.22 -12.51 -12.15
CA LYS A 100 5.31 -11.16 -12.72
C LYS A 100 4.45 -10.16 -11.96
N GLU A 101 3.22 -10.55 -11.63
CA GLU A 101 2.31 -9.71 -10.84
C GLU A 101 2.86 -9.46 -9.44
N ALA A 102 3.40 -10.49 -8.78
CA ALA A 102 4.00 -10.32 -7.45
C ALA A 102 5.22 -9.39 -7.48
N VAL A 103 6.07 -9.48 -8.51
CA VAL A 103 7.20 -8.54 -8.68
C VAL A 103 6.70 -7.10 -8.86
N LEU A 104 5.67 -6.89 -9.69
CA LEU A 104 5.06 -5.57 -9.87
C LEU A 104 4.40 -5.06 -8.58
N GLY A 105 3.76 -5.96 -7.85
CA GLY A 105 3.24 -5.74 -6.50
C GLY A 105 4.34 -5.18 -5.61
N ILE A 106 5.39 -5.96 -5.34
CA ILE A 106 6.55 -5.60 -4.52
C ILE A 106 7.18 -4.26 -4.94
N LEU A 107 7.35 -4.02 -6.24
CA LEU A 107 7.89 -2.76 -6.75
C LEU A 107 6.99 -1.57 -6.42
N SER A 108 5.67 -1.74 -6.49
CA SER A 108 4.74 -0.69 -6.08
C SER A 108 4.82 -0.41 -4.58
N GLU A 109 5.05 -1.43 -3.75
CA GLU A 109 5.14 -1.30 -2.29
C GLU A 109 6.44 -0.63 -1.84
N ALA A 110 7.54 -0.88 -2.58
CA ALA A 110 8.80 -0.19 -2.39
C ALA A 110 8.66 1.33 -2.58
N ILE A 111 7.66 1.78 -3.35
CA ILE A 111 7.34 3.19 -3.54
C ILE A 111 6.33 3.66 -2.48
N TYR A 112 5.20 2.96 -2.34
CA TYR A 112 4.10 3.47 -1.53
C TYR A 112 4.34 3.35 -0.02
N ALA A 113 5.09 2.34 0.45
CA ALA A 113 5.33 2.15 1.88
C ALA A 113 6.16 3.27 2.52
N PRO A 114 7.32 3.70 1.96
CA PRO A 114 8.05 4.85 2.48
C PRO A 114 7.26 6.16 2.30
N ALA A 115 6.54 6.33 1.19
CA ALA A 115 5.71 7.51 0.97
C ALA A 115 4.56 7.62 1.99
N ALA A 116 3.89 6.51 2.29
CA ALA A 116 2.85 6.44 3.30
C ALA A 116 3.40 6.73 4.70
N ALA A 117 4.57 6.19 5.04
CA ALA A 117 5.24 6.45 6.31
C ALA A 117 5.61 7.94 6.46
N PHE A 118 6.16 8.53 5.39
CA PHE A 118 6.47 9.96 5.35
C PHE A 118 5.21 10.81 5.54
N ALA A 119 4.12 10.50 4.84
CA ALA A 119 2.87 11.25 4.96
C ALA A 119 2.28 11.14 6.38
N ALA A 120 2.27 9.95 6.98
CA ALA A 120 1.80 9.76 8.35
C ALA A 120 2.66 10.55 9.34
N HIS A 121 3.98 10.50 9.20
CA HIS A 121 4.92 11.29 10.01
C HIS A 121 4.64 12.79 9.87
N ALA A 122 4.68 13.33 8.65
CA ALA A 122 4.52 14.74 8.36
C ALA A 122 3.20 15.32 8.91
N ILE A 123 2.11 14.55 8.87
CA ILE A 123 0.79 15.01 9.34
C ILE A 123 0.65 14.89 10.86
N LEU A 124 1.23 13.86 11.48
CA LEU A 124 1.03 13.58 12.91
C LEU A 124 2.04 14.30 13.81
N THR A 125 3.20 14.69 13.28
CA THR A 125 4.26 15.36 14.04
C THR A 125 4.56 16.78 13.55
N GLY A 126 3.94 17.20 12.44
CA GLY A 126 4.02 18.56 11.92
C GLY A 126 3.12 19.56 12.65
#